data_AF-A0A1R3UFR5-F1
#
_entry.id   AF-A0A1R3UFR5-F1
#
_cell.length_a   1.000
_cell.length_b   1.000
_cell.length_c   1.000
_cell.angle_alpha   90.00
_cell.angle_beta   90.00
_cell.angle_gamma   90.00
#
_symmetry.space_group_name_H-M   'P 1'
#
loop_
_entity.id
_entity.type
_entity.pdbx_description
1 polymer ?
#
loop_
_entity_poly.entity_id
_entity_poly.type
_entity_poly.pdbx_seq_one_letter_code
_entity_poly.pdbx_strand_id
1 'polypeptide(L)'
;MSLLNEQIDVRSTDRGNPARFTWRGHTFRVRRIIGDWPARDESPGSTGTRIHLLRVSAESEAGEPSIIDITRDAASDRWTMRRQWN
;
A
#
# COMPACT_ATOMS: atom_id res chain seq x y z
N MET A 1 15.02 7.28 9.80
CA MET A 1 13.96 6.66 8.98
C MET A 1 12.65 6.74 9.74
N SER A 2 11.59 7.24 9.13
CA SER A 2 10.30 7.48 9.80
C SER A 2 9.21 6.60 9.20
N LEU A 3 8.32 6.11 10.05
CA LEU A 3 7.06 5.50 9.61
C LEU A 3 6.19 6.59 9.02
N LEU A 4 5.69 6.39 7.80
CA LEU A 4 4.74 7.26 7.16
C LEU A 4 3.32 6.73 7.45
N ASN A 5 2.33 7.63 7.45
CA ASN A 5 0.91 7.28 7.42
C ASN A 5 0.17 8.24 6.49
N GLU A 6 0.83 8.55 5.37
CA GLU A 6 0.30 9.49 4.38
C GLU A 6 -0.65 8.76 3.46
N GLN A 7 -1.79 9.36 3.17
CA GLN A 7 -2.73 8.77 2.24
C GLN A 7 -2.13 8.70 0.83
N ILE A 8 -2.36 7.56 0.17
CA ILE A 8 -2.11 7.41 -1.26
C ILE A 8 -3.44 7.32 -1.99
N ASP A 9 -3.41 7.74 -3.24
CA ASP A 9 -4.58 7.64 -4.11
C ASP A 9 -4.34 6.49 -5.08
N VAL A 10 -5.03 5.37 -4.85
CA VAL A 10 -4.95 4.17 -5.69
C VAL A 10 -5.78 4.41 -6.95
N ARG A 11 -5.09 4.50 -8.08
CA ARG A 11 -5.70 4.84 -9.38
C ARG A 11 -6.29 3.64 -10.10
N SER A 12 -5.74 2.46 -9.85
CA SER A 12 -6.19 1.21 -10.48
C SER A 12 -5.77 0.01 -9.64
N THR A 13 -6.58 -1.04 -9.70
CA THR A 13 -6.31 -2.33 -9.05
C THR A 13 -6.28 -3.46 -10.08
N ASP A 14 -5.55 -4.52 -9.76
CA ASP A 14 -5.57 -5.81 -10.44
C ASP A 14 -5.87 -6.91 -9.40
N ARG A 15 -6.97 -7.65 -9.59
CA ARG A 15 -7.46 -8.68 -8.66
C ARG A 15 -7.55 -8.21 -7.19
N GLY A 16 -7.93 -6.95 -6.98
CA GLY A 16 -8.07 -6.35 -5.65
C GLY A 16 -6.76 -5.81 -5.05
N ASN A 17 -5.63 -5.95 -5.73
CA ASN A 17 -4.35 -5.37 -5.33
C ASN A 17 -4.04 -4.11 -6.13
N PRO A 18 -3.31 -3.12 -5.58
CA PRO A 18 -3.00 -1.90 -6.29
C PRO A 18 -2.05 -2.17 -7.46
N ALA A 19 -2.44 -1.71 -8.65
CA ALA A 19 -1.63 -1.76 -9.86
C ALA A 19 -0.95 -0.41 -10.16
N ARG A 20 -1.58 0.70 -9.73
CA ARG A 20 -1.05 2.06 -9.86
C ARG A 20 -1.58 2.94 -8.73
N PHE A 21 -0.74 3.80 -8.18
CA PHE A 21 -1.14 4.79 -7.17
C PHE A 21 -0.31 6.08 -7.30
N THR A 22 -0.84 7.17 -6.74
CA THR A 22 -0.14 8.46 -6.64
C THR A 22 0.17 8.79 -5.19
N TRP A 23 1.38 9.26 -4.92
CA TRP A 23 1.85 9.71 -3.61
C TRP A 23 2.77 10.92 -3.77
N ARG A 24 2.51 12.00 -3.02
CA ARG A 24 3.25 13.28 -3.09
C ARG A 24 3.45 13.82 -4.52
N GLY A 25 2.44 13.66 -5.37
CA GLY A 25 2.49 14.12 -6.77
C GLY A 25 3.24 13.20 -7.73
N HIS A 26 3.80 12.08 -7.26
CA HIS A 26 4.43 11.08 -8.11
C HIS A 26 3.51 9.89 -8.34
N THR A 27 3.42 9.41 -9.57
CA THR A 27 2.74 8.15 -9.87
C THR A 27 3.71 6.98 -9.82
N PHE A 28 3.29 5.89 -9.18
CA PHE A 28 4.00 4.64 -9.13
C PHE A 28 3.19 3.54 -9.80
N ARG A 29 3.84 2.78 -10.69
CA ARG A 29 3.32 1.54 -11.26
C ARG A 29 3.82 0.37 -10.42
N VAL A 30 2.91 -0.43 -9.88
CA VAL A 30 3.27 -1.67 -9.19
C VAL A 30 3.73 -2.69 -10.23
N ARG A 31 4.95 -3.19 -10.07
CA ARG A 31 5.54 -4.23 -10.91
C ARG A 31 5.27 -5.62 -10.34
N ARG A 32 5.36 -5.75 -9.02
CA ARG A 32 5.15 -7.02 -8.31
C ARG A 32 4.81 -6.79 -6.84
N ILE A 33 3.95 -7.63 -6.28
CA ILE A 33 3.79 -7.78 -4.83
C ILE A 33 4.86 -8.75 -4.34
N ILE A 34 5.73 -8.29 -3.44
CA ILE A 34 6.86 -9.06 -2.91
C ILE A 34 6.69 -9.37 -1.41
N GLY A 35 5.62 -8.90 -0.79
CA GLY A 35 5.18 -9.30 0.54
C GLY A 35 3.70 -8.99 0.74
N ASP A 36 2.99 -9.90 1.38
CA ASP A 36 1.55 -9.81 1.61
C ASP A 36 1.25 -10.27 3.05
N TRP A 37 0.72 -9.35 3.85
CA TRP A 37 0.30 -9.59 5.23
C TRP A 37 -1.16 -9.17 5.38
N PRO A 38 -2.10 -10.10 5.14
CA PRO A 38 -3.53 -9.80 5.18
C PRO A 38 -3.95 -9.31 6.57
N ALA A 39 -4.99 -8.46 6.59
CA ALA A 39 -5.64 -8.09 7.84
C ALA A 39 -6.13 -9.37 8.52
N ARG A 40 -5.69 -9.62 9.76
CA ARG A 40 -6.22 -10.73 10.55
C ARG A 40 -7.59 -10.32 11.09
N ASP A 41 -8.57 -11.20 10.97
CA ASP A 41 -9.79 -11.13 11.76
C ASP A 41 -9.39 -11.43 13.21
N GLU A 42 -9.16 -10.38 14.00
CA GLU A 42 -9.11 -10.56 15.45
C GLU A 42 -10.52 -10.90 15.95
N SER A 43 -10.58 -11.79 16.94
CA SER A 43 -11.77 -12.43 17.51
C SER A 43 -13.03 -11.55 17.59
N PRO A 44 -14.24 -12.15 17.50
CA PRO A 44 -15.49 -11.39 17.61
C PRO A 44 -15.51 -10.54 18.89
N GLY A 45 -15.46 -9.21 18.71
CA GLY A 45 -15.34 -8.23 19.79
C GLY A 45 -14.15 -7.26 19.68
N SER A 46 -13.17 -7.52 18.80
CA SER A 46 -12.09 -6.57 18.52
C SER A 46 -12.57 -5.48 17.55
N THR A 47 -12.65 -4.23 18.04
CA THR A 47 -12.80 -3.02 17.22
C THR A 47 -11.48 -2.58 16.58
N GLY A 48 -10.48 -3.47 16.53
CA GLY A 48 -9.16 -3.19 15.97
C GLY A 48 -9.24 -2.89 14.47
N THR A 49 -8.53 -1.84 14.04
CA THR A 49 -8.42 -1.49 12.62
C THR A 49 -7.84 -2.68 11.82
N ARG A 50 -8.61 -3.17 10.86
CA ARG A 50 -8.22 -4.31 10.01
C ARG A 50 -7.26 -3.83 8.93
N ILE A 51 -5.98 -3.76 9.26
CA ILE A 51 -4.92 -3.28 8.36
C ILE A 51 -4.32 -4.44 7.57
N HIS A 52 -4.43 -4.39 6.24
CA HIS A 52 -3.72 -5.25 5.29
C HIS A 52 -2.45 -4.53 4.84
N LEU A 53 -1.28 -5.12 5.08
CA LEU A 53 0.00 -4.58 4.62
C LEU A 53 0.45 -5.31 3.34
N LEU A 54 0.79 -4.54 2.32
CA LEU A 54 1.45 -5.03 1.12
C LEU A 54 2.84 -4.39 1.00
N ARG A 55 3.83 -5.20 0.63
CA ARG A 55 5.12 -4.73 0.14
C ARG A 55 5.17 -4.94 -1.37
N VAL A 56 5.39 -3.86 -2.10
CA VAL A 56 5.41 -3.87 -3.56
C VAL A 56 6.77 -3.42 -4.08
N SER A 57 7.21 -4.05 -5.17
CA SER A 57 8.18 -3.45 -6.08
C SER A 57 7.40 -2.57 -7.05
N ALA A 58 7.78 -1.31 -7.14
CA ALA A 58 7.15 -0.31 -7.98
C ALA A 58 8.20 0.46 -8.79
N GLU A 59 7.72 1.16 -9.81
CA GLU A 59 8.50 1.99 -10.72
C GLU A 59 7.80 3.34 -10.82
N SER A 60 8.53 4.43 -10.63
CA SER A 60 7.99 5.78 -10.81
C SER A 60 7.78 6.10 -12.30
N GLU A 61 7.10 7.20 -12.61
CA GLU A 61 6.97 7.68 -13.99
C GLU A 61 8.30 7.96 -14.69
N ALA A 62 9.36 8.28 -13.93
CA ALA A 62 10.70 8.48 -14.45
C ALA A 62 11.46 7.16 -14.71
N GLY A 63 10.87 6.00 -14.38
CA GLY A 63 11.51 4.69 -14.50
C GLY A 63 12.33 4.28 -13.28
N GLU A 64 12.35 5.10 -12.22
CA GLU A 64 13.12 4.79 -11.01
C GLU A 64 12.45 3.66 -10.20
N PRO A 65 13.18 2.58 -9.87
CA PRO A 65 12.65 1.49 -9.07
C PRO A 65 12.50 1.90 -7.61
N SER A 66 11.53 1.31 -6.92
CA SER A 66 11.35 1.46 -5.48
C SER A 66 10.74 0.22 -4.86
N ILE A 67 11.05 -0.04 -3.60
CA ILE A 67 10.27 -0.95 -2.75
C ILE A 67 9.39 -0.09 -1.86
N ILE A 68 8.12 -0.46 -1.71
CA ILE A 68 7.11 0.37 -1.05
C ILE A 68 6.23 -0.51 -0.17
N ASP A 69 6.18 -0.20 1.12
CA ASP A 69 5.17 -0.72 2.05
C ASP A 69 3.95 0.20 2.02
N ILE A 70 2.79 -0.36 1.68
CA ILE A 70 1.49 0.30 1.71
C ILE A 70 0.52 -0.49 2.58
N THR A 71 -0.36 0.23 3.25
CA THR A 71 -1.41 -0.36 4.09
C THR A 71 -2.78 -0.02 3.56
N ARG A 72 -3.70 -0.98 3.60
CA ARG A 72 -5.12 -0.80 3.34
C ARG A 72 -5.88 -1.02 4.64
N ASP A 73 -6.66 -0.03 5.06
CA ASP A 73 -7.68 -0.24 6.08
C ASP A 73 -8.91 -0.89 5.44
N ALA A 74 -9.20 -2.13 5.80
CA ALA A 74 -10.31 -2.88 5.23
C ALA A 74 -11.69 -2.31 5.62
N ALA A 75 -11.79 -1.51 6.69
CA ALA A 75 -13.06 -0.90 7.09
C ALA A 75 -13.42 0.33 6.27
N SER A 76 -12.42 1.13 5.89
CA SER A 76 -12.62 2.40 5.17
C SER A 76 -12.14 2.37 3.71
N ASP A 77 -11.55 1.26 3.28
CA ASP A 77 -10.84 1.10 2.01
C ASP A 77 -9.73 2.15 1.78
N ARG A 78 -9.24 2.75 2.88
CA ARG A 78 -8.23 3.80 2.82
C ARG A 78 -6.85 3.20 2.66
N TRP A 79 -6.12 3.68 1.66
CA TRP A 79 -4.73 3.29 1.42
C TRP A 79 -3.75 4.34 1.94
N THR A 80 -2.68 3.88 2.57
CA THR A 80 -1.61 4.75 3.07
C THR A 80 -0.22 4.23 2.74
N MET A 81 0.70 5.16 2.52
CA MET A 81 2.13 4.97 2.40
C MET A 81 2.71 4.74 3.78
N ARG A 82 3.41 3.62 3.99
CA ARG A 82 4.06 3.30 5.27
C ARG A 82 5.57 3.46 5.23
N ARG A 83 6.21 3.02 4.14
CA ARG A 83 7.67 3.12 3.96
C ARG A 83 8.06 2.97 2.51
N GLN A 84 9.05 3.74 2.05
CA GLN A 84 9.66 3.60 0.73
C GLN A 84 11.17 3.37 0.87
N TRP A 85 11.72 2.57 -0.03
CA TRP A 85 13.15 2.40 -0.26
C TRP A 85 13.44 2.62 -1.75
N ASN A 86 14.50 3.38 -2.05
CA ASN A 86 15.02 3.65 -3.39
C ASN A 86 16.42 3.07 -3.51
#